data_AF-A0A925Z213-F1
#
_entry.id   AF-A0A925Z213-F1
#
_cell.length_a   1.000
_cell.length_b   1.000
_cell.length_c   1.000
_cell.angle_alpha   90.00
_cell.angle_beta   90.00
_cell.angle_gamma   90.00
#
_symmetry.space_group_name_H-M   'P 1'
#
loop_
_entity.id
_entity.type
_entity.pdbx_description
1 polymer ?
#
loop_
_entity_poly.entity_id
_entity_poly.type
_entity_poly.pdbx_seq_one_letter_code
_entity_poly.pdbx_strand_id
1 'polypeptide(L)'
;KFYKFAGEARTKVGAELNLIAKDRFEFCWITDFPFYEWNEEDKKIDFSHNPFSMPQGGMEALTGAKGRENLLALKAFQYDIVCNGVELSSGAIRNHKPEIMYKAFEIAGYDPEVVDAKFGGMIRALKCGAPPHGGIAPGVDRIVMLLCGEENLREVTMFPLNQQAQDLLMGAPSEATAKQLQELHIRLNLPK
;
A
#
# COMPACT_ATOMS: atom_id res chain seq x y z
N LYS A 1 -19.66 -2.27 7.39
CA LYS A 1 -19.12 -0.90 7.63
C LYS A 1 -19.90 0.11 6.78
N PHE A 2 -20.88 0.82 7.36
CA PHE A 2 -21.78 1.74 6.65
C PHE A 2 -21.07 2.96 6.03
N TYR A 3 -19.88 3.33 6.55
CA TYR A 3 -19.15 4.50 6.09
C TYR A 3 -18.77 4.47 4.61
N LYS A 4 -18.51 3.30 4.01
CA LYS A 4 -18.13 3.20 2.60
C LYS A 4 -19.28 3.66 1.70
N PHE A 5 -20.46 3.11 1.95
CA PHE A 5 -21.70 3.53 1.29
C PHE A 5 -21.99 5.02 1.53
N ALA A 6 -21.89 5.49 2.77
CA ALA A 6 -22.13 6.90 3.09
C ALA A 6 -21.13 7.85 2.39
N GLY A 7 -19.86 7.45 2.26
CA GLY A 7 -18.85 8.21 1.53
C GLY A 7 -19.14 8.30 0.04
N GLU A 8 -19.49 7.19 -0.59
CA GLU A 8 -19.89 7.14 -2.01
C GLU A 8 -21.16 7.96 -2.26
N ALA A 9 -22.17 7.83 -1.40
CA ALA A 9 -23.41 8.59 -1.49
C ALA A 9 -23.17 10.10 -1.32
N ARG A 10 -22.34 10.51 -0.35
CA ARG A 10 -21.96 11.93 -0.15
C ARG A 10 -21.33 12.51 -1.41
N THR A 11 -20.36 11.81 -2.01
CA THR A 11 -19.69 12.26 -3.24
C THR A 11 -20.68 12.38 -4.39
N LYS A 12 -21.56 11.38 -4.58
CA LYS A 12 -22.57 11.39 -5.64
C LYS A 12 -23.55 12.58 -5.49
N VAL A 13 -24.10 12.78 -4.30
CA VAL A 13 -25.02 13.90 -4.03
C VAL A 13 -24.32 15.24 -4.22
N GLY A 14 -23.06 15.37 -3.76
CA GLY A 14 -22.27 16.58 -3.97
C GLY A 14 -22.05 16.90 -5.45
N ALA A 15 -21.83 15.88 -6.28
CA ALA A 15 -21.69 16.05 -7.73
C ALA A 15 -23.02 16.44 -8.39
N GLU A 16 -24.12 15.73 -8.09
CA GLU A 16 -25.45 16.00 -8.67
C GLU A 16 -25.99 17.40 -8.31
N LEU A 17 -25.69 17.87 -7.09
CA LEU A 17 -26.06 19.20 -6.62
C LEU A 17 -25.05 20.30 -6.97
N ASN A 18 -23.99 20.00 -7.73
CA ASN A 18 -22.92 20.93 -8.09
C ASN A 18 -22.25 21.63 -6.88
N LEU A 19 -22.07 20.91 -5.79
CA LEU A 19 -21.44 21.41 -4.56
C LEU A 19 -19.92 21.21 -4.53
N ILE A 20 -19.39 20.39 -5.43
CA ILE A 20 -17.95 20.12 -5.54
C ILE A 20 -17.29 21.20 -6.40
N ALA A 21 -16.36 21.95 -5.82
CA ALA A 21 -15.59 22.95 -6.55
C ALA A 21 -14.64 22.29 -7.58
N LYS A 22 -14.57 22.87 -8.78
CA LYS A 22 -13.80 22.31 -9.92
C LYS A 22 -12.56 23.13 -10.29
N ASP A 23 -12.40 24.32 -9.68
CA ASP A 23 -11.41 25.35 -10.02
C ASP A 23 -10.33 25.50 -8.95
N ARG A 24 -10.22 24.53 -8.03
CA ARG A 24 -9.23 24.53 -6.95
C ARG A 24 -8.73 23.12 -6.63
N PHE A 25 -7.57 23.08 -6.00
CA PHE A 25 -6.98 21.87 -5.44
C PHE A 25 -7.09 21.92 -3.91
N GLU A 26 -7.90 21.04 -3.33
CA GLU A 26 -8.06 20.88 -1.89
C GLU A 26 -7.21 19.72 -1.41
N PHE A 27 -6.14 20.04 -0.69
CA PHE A 27 -5.20 19.07 -0.14
C PHE A 27 -5.52 18.74 1.32
N CYS A 28 -5.33 17.49 1.69
CA CYS A 28 -5.26 17.09 3.09
C CYS A 28 -4.19 16.01 3.31
N TRP A 29 -3.69 15.98 4.55
CA TRP A 29 -2.91 14.87 5.06
C TRP A 29 -3.85 13.91 5.78
N ILE A 30 -3.77 12.64 5.42
CA ILE A 30 -4.33 11.57 6.24
C ILE A 30 -3.16 10.99 7.02
N THR A 31 -3.27 10.99 8.35
CA THR A 31 -2.27 10.45 9.26
C THR A 31 -2.94 9.47 10.21
N ASP A 32 -2.18 8.90 11.15
CA ASP A 32 -2.72 8.03 12.21
C ASP A 32 -3.43 6.77 11.67
N PHE A 33 -2.88 6.21 10.60
CA PHE A 33 -3.35 4.94 10.06
C PHE A 33 -3.24 3.82 11.12
N PRO A 34 -4.20 2.90 11.16
CA PRO A 34 -4.07 1.68 11.95
C PRO A 34 -2.79 0.93 11.57
N PHE A 35 -2.07 0.44 12.57
CA PHE A 35 -0.90 -0.42 12.33
C PHE A 35 -1.34 -1.84 11.95
N TYR A 36 -2.39 -2.31 12.62
CA TYR A 36 -3.01 -3.60 12.37
C TYR A 36 -4.47 -3.45 11.93
N GLU A 37 -4.95 -4.43 11.19
CA GLU A 37 -6.36 -4.63 10.91
C GLU A 37 -6.82 -6.05 11.23
N TRP A 38 -8.13 -6.23 11.32
CA TRP A 38 -8.73 -7.55 11.47
C TRP A 38 -9.04 -8.11 10.08
N ASN A 39 -8.36 -9.20 9.72
CA ASN A 39 -8.65 -9.95 8.52
C ASN A 39 -9.86 -10.87 8.79
N GLU A 40 -11.02 -10.56 8.19
CA GLU A 40 -12.25 -11.33 8.36
C GLU A 40 -12.22 -12.71 7.70
N GLU A 41 -11.41 -12.88 6.65
CA GLU A 41 -11.30 -14.15 5.91
C GLU A 41 -10.50 -15.17 6.72
N ASP A 42 -9.30 -14.77 7.17
CA ASP A 42 -8.39 -15.61 7.94
C ASP A 42 -8.69 -15.59 9.45
N LYS A 43 -9.61 -14.71 9.89
CA LYS A 43 -9.95 -14.48 11.30
C LYS A 43 -8.74 -14.24 12.19
N LYS A 44 -7.82 -13.40 11.72
CA LYS A 44 -6.57 -13.06 12.41
C LYS A 44 -6.28 -11.57 12.35
N ILE A 45 -5.34 -11.14 13.18
CA ILE A 45 -4.74 -9.81 13.08
C ILE A 45 -3.73 -9.84 11.92
N ASP A 46 -3.78 -8.83 11.07
CA ASP A 46 -2.82 -8.64 9.99
C ASP A 46 -2.39 -7.16 9.92
N PHE A 47 -1.36 -6.85 9.15
CA PHE A 47 -0.94 -5.47 8.93
C PHE A 47 -1.96 -4.73 8.07
N SER A 48 -2.34 -3.52 8.49
CA SER A 48 -3.32 -2.72 7.73
C SER A 48 -2.76 -2.21 6.39
N HIS A 49 -1.45 -2.01 6.32
CA HIS A 49 -0.76 -1.47 5.15
C HIS A 49 0.65 -2.07 5.05
N ASN A 50 1.68 -1.26 5.29
CA ASN A 50 3.06 -1.70 5.13
C ASN A 50 3.62 -2.26 6.46
N PRO A 51 4.06 -3.53 6.49
CA PRO A 51 4.56 -4.18 7.71
C PRO A 51 5.91 -3.60 8.21
N PHE A 52 6.58 -2.79 7.39
CA PHE A 52 7.86 -2.16 7.71
C PHE A 52 7.72 -0.75 8.27
N SER A 53 6.50 -0.27 8.49
CA SER A 53 6.26 1.02 9.15
C SER A 53 6.61 0.94 10.63
N MET A 54 7.07 2.03 11.22
CA MET A 54 7.28 2.13 12.66
C MET A 54 5.92 2.28 13.37
N PRO A 55 5.56 1.42 14.33
CA PRO A 55 4.38 1.65 15.16
C PRO A 55 4.61 2.88 16.05
N GLN A 56 3.58 3.70 16.21
CA GLN A 56 3.61 4.82 17.15
C GLN A 56 3.80 4.27 18.57
N GLY A 57 4.83 4.76 19.28
CA GLY A 57 5.24 4.24 20.59
C GLY A 57 6.16 3.02 20.56
N GLY A 58 6.54 2.51 19.37
CA GLY A 58 7.58 1.48 19.22
C GLY A 58 7.29 0.19 19.99
N MET A 59 8.33 -0.36 20.64
CA MET A 59 8.24 -1.63 21.39
C MET A 59 7.24 -1.56 22.55
N GLU A 60 7.18 -0.43 23.26
CA GLU A 60 6.30 -0.27 24.42
C GLU A 60 4.82 -0.36 24.01
N ALA A 61 4.46 0.23 22.87
CA ALA A 61 3.11 0.13 22.32
C ALA A 61 2.75 -1.32 21.96
N LEU A 62 3.66 -2.05 21.29
CA LEU A 62 3.43 -3.45 20.91
C LEU A 62 3.28 -4.38 22.12
N THR A 63 4.10 -4.19 23.15
CA THR A 63 4.11 -5.04 24.36
C THR A 63 3.01 -4.65 25.35
N GLY A 64 2.61 -3.38 25.38
CA GLY A 64 1.54 -2.87 26.22
C GLY A 64 0.14 -3.14 25.68
N ALA A 65 -0.02 -3.32 24.37
CA ALA A 65 -1.30 -3.62 23.74
C ALA A 65 -1.75 -5.06 24.05
N LYS A 66 -2.70 -5.18 24.98
CA LYS A 66 -3.26 -6.48 25.39
C LYS A 66 -4.62 -6.72 24.76
N GLY A 67 -4.75 -7.84 24.06
CA GLY A 67 -6.00 -8.23 23.40
C GLY A 67 -6.24 -7.51 22.07
N ARG A 68 -7.20 -8.03 21.30
CA ARG A 68 -7.45 -7.62 19.91
C ARG A 68 -7.78 -6.12 19.79
N GLU A 69 -8.64 -5.59 20.64
CA GLU A 69 -9.07 -4.18 20.55
C GLU A 69 -7.89 -3.21 20.68
N ASN A 70 -7.02 -3.43 21.66
CA ASN A 70 -5.85 -2.58 21.87
C ASN A 70 -4.83 -2.71 20.73
N LEU A 71 -4.67 -3.91 20.15
CA LEU A 71 -3.82 -4.11 18.99
C LEU A 71 -4.35 -3.38 17.75
N LEU A 72 -5.66 -3.42 17.52
CA LEU A 72 -6.30 -2.71 16.40
C LEU A 72 -6.34 -1.18 16.60
N ALA A 73 -6.17 -0.70 17.84
CA ALA A 73 -6.06 0.72 18.15
C ALA A 73 -4.63 1.26 17.95
N LEU A 74 -3.63 0.39 17.76
CA LEU A 74 -2.26 0.83 17.48
C LEU A 74 -2.21 1.58 16.15
N LYS A 75 -1.44 2.65 16.13
CA LYS A 75 -1.25 3.50 14.95
C LYS A 75 0.14 3.31 14.37
N ALA A 76 0.26 3.49 13.06
CA ALA A 76 1.53 3.56 12.35
C ALA A 76 1.97 5.02 12.19
N PHE A 77 3.29 5.26 12.11
CA PHE A 77 3.81 6.51 11.53
C PHE A 77 3.70 6.47 10.00
N GLN A 78 2.48 6.34 9.49
CA GLN A 78 2.14 6.34 8.08
C GLN A 78 1.28 7.56 7.77
N TYR A 79 1.40 8.05 6.54
CA TYR A 79 0.74 9.26 6.09
C TYR A 79 0.51 9.24 4.58
N ASP A 80 -0.62 9.79 4.16
CA ASP A 80 -0.97 9.98 2.75
C ASP A 80 -1.25 11.47 2.48
N ILE A 81 -0.89 11.91 1.29
CA ILE A 81 -1.34 13.20 0.73
C ILE A 81 -2.50 12.90 -0.21
N VAL A 82 -3.64 13.50 0.06
CA VAL A 82 -4.83 13.42 -0.79
C VAL A 82 -5.15 14.79 -1.35
N CYS A 83 -5.51 14.84 -2.62
CA CYS A 83 -5.99 16.05 -3.30
C CYS A 83 -7.30 15.75 -4.02
N ASN A 84 -8.34 16.55 -3.76
CA ASN A 84 -9.66 16.40 -4.38
C ASN A 84 -10.22 14.95 -4.29
N GLY A 85 -9.91 14.23 -3.20
CA GLY A 85 -10.33 12.84 -2.99
C GLY A 85 -9.46 11.77 -3.67
N VAL A 86 -8.39 12.17 -4.37
CA VAL A 86 -7.41 11.27 -5.00
C VAL A 86 -6.15 11.19 -4.14
N GLU A 87 -5.73 9.97 -3.80
CA GLU A 87 -4.45 9.72 -3.15
C GLU A 87 -3.29 10.03 -4.11
N LEU A 88 -2.48 11.04 -3.78
CA LEU A 88 -1.33 11.47 -4.59
C LEU A 88 -0.03 10.82 -4.15
N SER A 89 0.10 10.54 -2.86
CA SER A 89 1.35 10.03 -2.30
C SER A 89 1.07 9.29 -1.02
N SER A 90 1.81 8.21 -0.79
CA SER A 90 1.83 7.50 0.48
C SER A 90 3.25 7.38 0.99
N GLY A 91 3.40 7.47 2.31
CA GLY A 91 4.69 7.43 2.98
C GLY A 91 4.61 6.94 4.41
N ALA A 92 5.76 6.59 4.96
CA ALA A 92 5.86 6.18 6.35
C ALA A 92 7.26 6.39 6.91
N ILE A 93 7.33 6.56 8.23
CA ILE A 93 8.56 6.34 8.99
C ILE A 93 8.77 4.83 9.10
N ARG A 94 9.96 4.38 8.72
CA ARG A 94 10.29 2.96 8.64
C ARG A 94 10.83 2.45 9.96
N ASN A 95 10.52 1.19 10.23
CA ASN A 95 11.11 0.46 11.32
C ASN A 95 12.59 0.17 11.01
N HIS A 96 13.48 0.73 11.81
CA HIS A 96 14.92 0.53 11.72
C HIS A 96 15.46 -0.40 12.82
N LYS A 97 14.58 -0.93 13.68
CA LYS A 97 14.91 -1.75 14.85
C LYS A 97 14.45 -3.20 14.65
N PRO A 98 15.37 -4.16 14.42
CA PRO A 98 15.03 -5.55 14.17
C PRO A 98 14.09 -6.15 15.22
N GLU A 99 14.32 -5.87 16.51
CA GLU A 99 13.53 -6.37 17.62
C GLU A 99 12.07 -5.93 17.57
N ILE A 100 11.81 -4.68 17.18
CA ILE A 100 10.44 -4.17 16.98
C ILE A 100 9.81 -4.87 15.79
N MET A 101 10.59 -5.09 14.73
CA MET A 101 10.08 -5.73 13.51
C MET A 101 9.66 -7.18 13.81
N TYR A 102 10.53 -7.98 14.42
CA TYR A 102 10.16 -9.34 14.83
C TYR A 102 8.93 -9.35 15.72
N LYS A 103 8.85 -8.44 16.71
CA LYS A 103 7.69 -8.39 17.59
C LYS A 103 6.41 -8.04 16.84
N ALA A 104 6.48 -7.12 15.89
CA ALA A 104 5.34 -6.71 15.10
C ALA A 104 4.83 -7.85 14.20
N PHE A 105 5.74 -8.60 13.58
CA PHE A 105 5.43 -9.77 12.77
C PHE A 105 4.88 -10.95 13.60
N GLU A 106 5.45 -11.20 14.79
CA GLU A 106 4.97 -12.21 15.74
C GLU A 106 3.49 -11.98 16.11
N ILE A 107 3.11 -10.73 16.39
CA ILE A 107 1.72 -10.35 16.69
C ILE A 107 0.77 -10.63 15.50
N ALA A 108 1.25 -10.44 14.27
CA ALA A 108 0.51 -10.78 13.05
C ALA A 108 0.55 -12.29 12.70
N GLY A 109 1.16 -13.12 13.55
CA GLY A 109 1.20 -14.57 13.41
C GLY A 109 2.33 -15.10 12.54
N TYR A 110 3.41 -14.34 12.36
CA TYR A 110 4.61 -14.77 11.64
C TYR A 110 5.74 -15.10 12.60
N ASP A 111 6.23 -16.34 12.55
CA ASP A 111 7.39 -16.75 13.31
C ASP A 111 8.68 -16.04 12.84
N PRO A 112 9.66 -15.79 13.73
CA PRO A 112 10.92 -15.12 13.37
C PRO A 112 11.66 -15.78 12.20
N GLU A 113 11.61 -17.10 12.08
CA GLU A 113 12.26 -17.87 11.01
C GLU A 113 11.65 -17.55 9.64
N VAL A 114 10.35 -17.27 9.58
CA VAL A 114 9.66 -16.86 8.35
C VAL A 114 10.12 -15.46 7.94
N VAL A 115 10.28 -14.56 8.92
CA VAL A 115 10.78 -13.20 8.69
C VAL A 115 12.22 -13.25 8.17
N ASP A 116 13.08 -14.07 8.76
CA ASP A 116 14.46 -14.22 8.32
C ASP A 116 14.58 -14.86 6.93
N ALA A 117 13.74 -15.86 6.63
CA ALA A 117 13.73 -16.50 5.32
C ALA A 117 13.32 -15.52 4.20
N LYS A 118 12.32 -14.66 4.45
CA LYS A 118 11.82 -13.70 3.45
C LYS A 118 12.63 -12.40 3.40
N PHE A 119 13.10 -11.92 4.55
CA PHE A 119 13.65 -10.56 4.71
C PHE A 119 15.04 -10.53 5.37
N GLY A 120 15.74 -11.66 5.44
CA GLY A 120 17.02 -11.77 6.14
C GLY A 120 18.09 -10.79 5.66
N GLY A 121 18.12 -10.44 4.37
CA GLY A 121 19.02 -9.40 3.85
C GLY A 121 18.78 -8.03 4.48
N MET A 122 17.51 -7.62 4.56
CA MET A 122 17.09 -6.37 5.18
C MET A 122 17.35 -6.39 6.69
N ILE A 123 16.99 -7.46 7.38
CA ILE A 123 17.28 -7.65 8.82
C ILE A 123 18.76 -7.46 9.14
N ARG A 124 19.65 -8.07 8.34
CA ARG A 124 21.09 -7.93 8.53
C ARG A 124 21.54 -6.49 8.34
N ALA A 125 21.02 -5.80 7.33
CA ALA A 125 21.32 -4.38 7.13
C ALA A 125 20.87 -3.51 8.31
N LEU A 126 19.70 -3.77 8.88
CA LEU A 126 19.20 -3.07 10.07
C LEU A 126 20.11 -3.26 11.29
N LYS A 127 20.64 -4.49 11.50
CA LYS A 127 21.58 -4.82 12.58
C LYS A 127 22.93 -4.09 12.46
N CYS A 128 23.28 -3.58 11.28
CA CYS A 128 24.50 -2.79 11.04
C CYS A 128 24.35 -1.30 11.39
N GLY A 129 23.38 -0.93 12.23
CA GLY A 129 23.19 0.45 12.68
C GLY A 129 22.40 1.31 11.69
N ALA A 130 21.32 0.78 11.11
CA ALA A 130 20.46 1.57 10.23
C ALA A 130 19.87 2.78 10.99
N PRO A 131 19.96 4.00 10.44
CA PRO A 131 19.41 5.19 11.09
C PRO A 131 17.89 5.18 11.05
N PRO A 132 17.23 5.98 11.91
CA PRO A 132 15.84 6.36 11.69
C PRO A 132 15.68 6.93 10.29
N HIS A 133 14.75 6.37 9.52
CA HIS A 133 14.50 6.76 8.14
C HIS A 133 13.01 6.72 7.82
N GLY A 134 12.62 7.49 6.81
CA GLY A 134 11.26 7.57 6.32
C GLY A 134 11.29 7.93 4.85
N GLY A 135 10.14 7.83 4.20
CA GLY A 135 10.03 8.16 2.80
C GLY A 135 8.59 8.40 2.38
N ILE A 136 8.44 8.86 1.15
CA ILE A 136 7.17 9.11 0.50
C ILE A 136 7.32 8.78 -0.99
N ALA A 137 6.29 8.20 -1.59
CA ALA A 137 6.26 7.86 -3.01
C ALA A 137 5.12 8.62 -3.70
N PRO A 138 5.41 9.65 -4.51
CA PRO A 138 4.40 10.36 -5.27
C PRO A 138 3.99 9.59 -6.53
N GLY A 139 2.68 9.45 -6.73
CA GLY A 139 2.08 8.96 -7.97
C GLY A 139 2.11 10.07 -9.02
N VAL A 140 3.25 10.22 -9.69
CA VAL A 140 3.48 11.29 -10.68
C VAL A 140 2.39 11.30 -11.75
N ASP A 141 1.96 10.13 -12.25
CA ASP A 141 0.92 10.03 -13.27
C ASP A 141 -0.43 10.59 -12.77
N ARG A 142 -0.79 10.36 -11.50
CA ARG A 142 -2.00 10.93 -10.89
C ARG A 142 -1.89 12.44 -10.73
N ILE A 143 -0.71 12.95 -10.37
CA ILE A 143 -0.45 14.38 -10.26
C ILE A 143 -0.63 15.03 -11.64
N VAL A 144 -0.03 14.46 -12.69
CA VAL A 144 -0.17 14.96 -14.08
C VAL A 144 -1.63 14.87 -14.54
N MET A 145 -2.31 13.75 -14.29
CA MET A 145 -3.74 13.55 -14.59
C MET A 145 -4.60 14.68 -14.00
N LEU A 146 -4.41 15.00 -12.72
CA LEU A 146 -5.16 16.09 -12.07
C LEU A 146 -4.80 17.47 -12.64
N LEU A 147 -3.53 17.72 -12.96
CA LEU A 147 -3.10 18.99 -13.55
C LEU A 147 -3.66 19.19 -14.96
N CYS A 148 -3.83 18.11 -15.73
CA CYS A 148 -4.46 18.13 -17.05
C CYS A 148 -5.99 18.17 -16.98
N GLY A 149 -6.60 18.00 -15.79
CA GLY A 149 -8.05 17.93 -15.63
C GLY A 149 -8.67 16.64 -16.17
N GLU A 150 -7.87 15.56 -16.26
CA GLU A 150 -8.31 14.27 -16.77
C GLU A 150 -8.85 13.37 -15.66
N GLU A 151 -9.79 12.49 -16.00
CA GLU A 151 -10.38 11.54 -15.04
C GLU A 151 -9.72 10.15 -15.10
N ASN A 152 -8.90 9.90 -16.14
CA ASN A 152 -8.31 8.59 -16.41
C ASN A 152 -6.81 8.70 -16.67
N LEU A 153 -6.02 7.85 -15.98
CA LEU A 153 -4.57 7.78 -16.14
C LEU A 153 -4.13 7.46 -17.57
N ARG A 154 -5.00 6.83 -18.38
CA ARG A 154 -4.72 6.55 -19.79
C ARG A 154 -4.54 7.80 -20.63
N GLU A 155 -5.19 8.92 -20.27
CA GLU A 155 -5.10 10.17 -21.02
C GLU A 155 -3.73 10.85 -20.85
N VAL A 156 -2.98 10.48 -19.80
CA VAL A 156 -1.63 10.99 -19.52
C VAL A 156 -0.54 9.94 -19.72
N THR A 157 -0.90 8.75 -20.20
CA THR A 157 0.04 7.66 -20.49
C THR A 157 0.17 7.50 -22.00
N MET A 158 1.40 7.59 -22.52
CA MET A 158 1.63 7.55 -23.97
C MET A 158 1.16 6.26 -24.64
N PHE A 159 1.40 5.10 -24.01
CA PHE A 159 0.98 3.78 -24.49
C PHE A 159 0.32 3.00 -23.34
N PRO A 160 -0.96 3.27 -23.04
CA PRO A 160 -1.63 2.67 -21.90
C PRO A 160 -2.02 1.22 -22.17
N LEU A 161 -2.01 0.40 -21.12
CA LEU A 161 -2.58 -0.94 -21.15
C LEU A 161 -4.12 -0.89 -20.98
N ASN A 162 -4.80 -1.87 -21.57
CA ASN A 162 -6.23 -2.08 -21.31
C ASN A 162 -6.45 -2.71 -19.90
N GLN A 163 -7.71 -2.97 -19.52
CA GLN A 163 -8.02 -3.54 -18.20
C GLN A 163 -7.53 -5.00 -18.02
N GLN A 164 -7.19 -5.66 -19.12
CA GLN A 164 -6.60 -7.01 -19.14
C GLN A 164 -5.07 -6.98 -19.19
N ALA A 165 -4.46 -5.81 -18.92
CA ALA A 165 -3.02 -5.57 -18.99
C ALA A 165 -2.40 -5.85 -20.37
N GLN A 166 -3.17 -5.62 -21.45
CA GLN A 166 -2.72 -5.80 -22.82
C GLN A 166 -2.32 -4.46 -23.44
N ASP A 167 -1.20 -4.45 -24.15
CA ASP A 167 -0.79 -3.38 -25.05
C ASP A 167 -1.32 -3.70 -26.45
N LEU A 168 -2.37 -2.98 -26.85
CA LEU A 168 -3.02 -3.19 -28.15
C LEU A 168 -2.20 -2.63 -29.31
N LEU A 169 -1.30 -1.67 -29.07
CA LEU A 169 -0.45 -1.08 -30.10
C LEU A 169 0.67 -2.06 -30.48
N MET A 170 1.30 -2.66 -29.47
CA MET A 170 2.43 -3.58 -29.65
C MET A 170 2.01 -5.05 -29.75
N GLY A 171 0.74 -5.37 -29.49
CA GLY A 171 0.24 -6.74 -29.47
C GLY A 171 0.82 -7.57 -28.32
N ALA A 172 0.97 -6.96 -27.14
CA ALA A 172 1.52 -7.60 -25.94
C ALA A 172 0.43 -7.88 -24.89
N PRO A 173 0.57 -8.92 -24.05
CA PRO A 173 1.64 -9.92 -24.06
C PRO A 173 1.58 -10.85 -25.29
N SER A 174 2.72 -11.41 -25.68
CA SER A 174 2.85 -12.37 -26.78
C SER A 174 3.39 -13.72 -26.28
N GLU A 175 3.28 -14.76 -27.10
CA GLU A 175 3.82 -16.08 -26.75
C GLU A 175 5.35 -16.06 -26.65
N ALA A 176 5.88 -16.73 -25.62
CA ALA A 176 7.31 -16.97 -25.48
C ALA A 176 7.73 -18.20 -26.29
N THR A 177 8.91 -18.13 -26.92
CA THR A 177 9.43 -19.26 -27.71
C THR A 177 9.88 -20.41 -26.80
N ALA A 178 9.85 -21.64 -27.32
CA ALA A 178 10.30 -22.82 -26.60
C ALA A 178 11.77 -22.71 -26.13
N LYS A 179 12.63 -22.08 -26.95
CA LYS A 179 14.04 -21.84 -26.61
C LYS A 179 14.18 -20.93 -25.37
N GLN A 180 13.46 -19.81 -25.34
CA GLN A 180 13.48 -18.88 -24.20
C GLN A 180 12.98 -19.56 -22.91
N LEU A 181 11.91 -20.36 -23.00
CA LEU A 181 11.39 -21.10 -21.86
C LEU A 181 12.39 -22.13 -21.33
N GLN A 182 13.08 -22.84 -22.23
CA GLN A 182 14.11 -23.81 -21.86
C GLN A 182 15.33 -23.14 -21.20
N GLU A 183 15.81 -22.03 -21.76
CA GLU A 183 16.94 -21.27 -21.22
C GLU A 183 16.67 -20.74 -19.80
N LEU A 184 15.42 -20.39 -19.50
CA LEU A 184 15.00 -19.93 -18.17
C LEU A 184 14.56 -21.06 -17.23
N HIS A 185 14.57 -22.32 -17.70
CA HIS A 185 14.06 -23.47 -16.97
C HIS A 185 12.58 -23.33 -16.53
N ILE A 186 11.76 -22.68 -17.36
CA ILE A 186 10.34 -22.43 -17.11
C ILE A 186 9.49 -23.36 -17.98
N ARG A 187 8.33 -23.81 -17.47
CA ARG A 187 7.28 -24.49 -18.25
C ARG A 187 5.98 -23.73 -18.11
N LEU A 188 5.25 -23.58 -19.21
CA LEU A 188 3.93 -22.97 -19.20
C LEU A 188 2.89 -23.93 -18.61
N ASN A 189 2.01 -23.40 -17.78
CA ASN A 189 0.80 -24.09 -17.30
C ASN A 189 -0.42 -23.28 -17.76
N LEU A 190 -0.81 -23.46 -19.03
CA LEU A 190 -1.90 -22.71 -19.62
C LEU A 190 -3.25 -23.22 -19.08
N PRO A 191 -4.23 -22.33 -18.83
CA PRO A 191 -5.59 -22.76 -18.49
C PRO A 191 -6.17 -23.64 -19.62
N LYS A 192 -6.93 -24.67 -19.24
CA LYS A 192 -7.63 -25.55 -20.18
C LYS A 192 -8.81 -24.84 -20.84
#